data_AF-A0A249SWZ4-F1
#
_entry.id   AF-A0A249SWZ4-F1
#
_cell.length_a   1.000
_cell.length_b   1.000
_cell.length_c   1.000
_cell.angle_alpha   90.00
_cell.angle_beta   90.00
_cell.angle_gamma   90.00
#
_symmetry.space_group_name_H-M   'P 1'
#
loop_
_entity.id
_entity.type
_entity.pdbx_description
1 polymer ?
#
loop_
_entity_poly.entity_id
_entity_poly.type
_entity_poly.pdbx_seq_one_letter_code
_entity_poly.pdbx_strand_id
1 'polypeptide(L)'
;MEEVSVLLGAVETRQLLQEAGKAYHTEINDLLLAGLGLALRDWTGEEVLQIGLEGHGRELQGGGMDLSRTVGWFTSLYPVHLWLGKDAGAAALIKGVKEQLRKVPGKGLGYGVLRYQCGDGRLSGTLPWDILFNYLGQLDNAVSGDGLLGVASESVGDSVSSTHRYSEKIQINCKVQGGRLHIDIRYSGLHYRRESILSLSALYLSGLNTLISHCLIQGQQGTAYTPSDYGLEKEISHEELDRFLKEVSNGVRRRDNISGLYRLSGLQQGMLFHSLYNGNAHAYIEQLCCDLIDVDEMVFAGSWKAILDRHSILRSGFYYDVFNIPVQCVYEQVHLPLLCYDYRSQDMSAVSAYTLSDREQGFDFGSAPLMRISLLRLDTHRYRMIWTSHHILFDGWSMQILLEEFLTTYEILSSGGELSAQEEDRYEDYIRFLEGQDVSLAAAYWKSYHVLLCFFFKGA
;
A
#
# COMPACT_ATOMS: atom_id res chain seq x y z
N MET A 1 -16.15 -39.50 -2.70
CA MET A 1 -16.09 -38.24 -3.46
C MET A 1 -15.91 -38.61 -4.92
N GLU A 2 -16.54 -37.89 -5.83
CA GLU A 2 -16.29 -37.97 -7.28
C GLU A 2 -15.40 -36.79 -7.69
N GLU A 3 -14.80 -36.84 -8.89
CA GLU A 3 -13.88 -35.81 -9.39
C GLU A 3 -14.24 -35.34 -10.81
N VAL A 4 -14.08 -34.05 -11.03
CA VAL A 4 -14.07 -33.38 -12.33
C VAL A 4 -12.82 -32.52 -12.41
N SER A 5 -12.01 -32.73 -13.45
CA SER A 5 -10.82 -31.93 -13.72
C SER A 5 -11.02 -31.10 -14.98
N VAL A 6 -10.66 -29.82 -14.91
CA VAL A 6 -10.63 -28.91 -16.05
C VAL A 6 -9.30 -28.19 -16.15
N LEU A 7 -9.00 -27.68 -17.34
CA LEU A 7 -7.71 -27.10 -17.70
C LEU A 7 -7.91 -25.70 -18.24
N LEU A 8 -7.12 -24.75 -17.75
CA LEU A 8 -6.93 -23.49 -18.42
C LEU A 8 -5.89 -23.66 -19.54
N GLY A 9 -6.08 -22.98 -20.68
CA GLY A 9 -5.13 -23.03 -21.78
C GLY A 9 -3.74 -22.55 -21.37
N ALA A 10 -2.71 -22.97 -22.10
CA ALA A 10 -1.32 -22.65 -21.75
C ALA A 10 -1.01 -21.15 -21.87
N VAL A 11 -1.63 -20.46 -22.84
CA VAL A 11 -1.45 -19.02 -23.05
C VAL A 11 -2.06 -18.25 -21.88
N GLU A 12 -3.28 -18.59 -21.52
CA GLU A 12 -4.05 -17.97 -20.43
C GLU A 12 -3.41 -18.27 -19.07
N THR A 13 -2.89 -19.49 -18.88
CA THR A 13 -2.11 -19.85 -17.68
C THR A 13 -0.86 -18.98 -17.55
N ARG A 14 -0.08 -18.81 -18.63
CA ARG A 14 1.09 -17.92 -18.62
C ARG A 14 0.70 -16.48 -18.31
N GLN A 15 -0.37 -15.98 -18.93
CA GLN A 15 -0.88 -14.63 -18.69
C GLN A 15 -1.32 -14.45 -17.24
N LEU A 16 -2.05 -15.41 -16.67
CA LEU A 16 -2.48 -15.41 -15.27
C LEU A 16 -1.28 -15.32 -14.31
N LEU A 17 -0.22 -16.08 -14.58
CA LEU A 17 0.95 -16.18 -13.72
C LEU A 17 1.92 -14.99 -13.82
N GLN A 18 2.08 -14.41 -15.02
CA GLN A 18 3.18 -13.48 -15.31
C GLN A 18 2.75 -12.05 -15.66
N GLU A 19 1.48 -11.87 -16.05
CA GLU A 19 1.00 -10.61 -16.63
C GLU A 19 -0.19 -10.04 -15.84
N ALA A 20 -1.21 -10.86 -15.57
CA ALA A 20 -2.47 -10.41 -14.96
C ALA A 20 -2.28 -9.79 -13.57
N GLY A 21 -1.36 -10.34 -12.75
CA GLY A 21 -1.06 -9.82 -11.41
C GLY A 21 -0.55 -8.38 -11.39
N LYS A 22 0.13 -7.95 -12.46
CA LYS A 22 0.75 -6.61 -12.55
C LYS A 22 -0.26 -5.47 -12.65
N ALA A 23 -1.49 -5.76 -13.10
CA ALA A 23 -2.53 -4.76 -13.28
C ALA A 23 -3.02 -4.16 -11.95
N TYR A 24 -2.99 -4.94 -10.88
CA TYR A 24 -3.52 -4.58 -9.56
C TYR A 24 -2.60 -5.00 -8.39
N HIS A 25 -1.33 -5.34 -8.66
CA HIS A 25 -0.40 -5.94 -7.70
C HIS A 25 -1.01 -7.13 -6.93
N THR A 26 -1.71 -8.01 -7.64
CA THR A 26 -2.35 -9.19 -7.04
C THR A 26 -1.40 -10.38 -6.98
N GLU A 27 -1.63 -11.23 -5.98
CA GLU A 27 -1.15 -12.60 -5.95
C GLU A 27 -2.10 -13.51 -6.73
N ILE A 28 -1.64 -14.71 -7.09
CA ILE A 28 -2.44 -15.65 -7.86
C ILE A 28 -3.75 -16.05 -7.14
N ASN A 29 -3.71 -16.19 -5.81
CA ASN A 29 -4.89 -16.52 -5.01
C ASN A 29 -5.98 -15.45 -5.12
N ASP A 30 -5.61 -14.18 -5.25
CA ASP A 30 -6.58 -13.09 -5.39
C ASP A 30 -7.41 -13.30 -6.67
N LEU A 31 -6.76 -13.64 -7.79
CA LEU A 31 -7.40 -13.87 -9.09
C LEU A 31 -8.16 -15.21 -9.13
N LEU A 32 -7.60 -16.27 -8.54
CA LEU A 32 -8.27 -17.57 -8.47
C LEU A 32 -9.55 -17.50 -7.64
N LEU A 33 -9.52 -16.80 -6.51
CA LEU A 33 -10.68 -16.63 -5.64
C LEU A 33 -11.70 -15.64 -6.23
N ALA A 34 -11.26 -14.58 -6.91
CA ALA A 34 -12.16 -13.72 -7.66
C ALA A 34 -12.88 -14.49 -8.79
N GLY A 35 -12.17 -15.34 -9.53
CA GLY A 35 -12.77 -16.20 -10.56
C GLY A 35 -13.76 -17.21 -9.97
N LEU A 36 -13.43 -17.81 -8.82
CA LEU A 36 -14.32 -18.74 -8.11
C LEU A 36 -15.56 -18.01 -7.60
N GLY A 37 -15.40 -16.79 -7.10
CA GLY A 37 -16.49 -15.92 -6.69
C GLY A 37 -17.46 -15.63 -7.83
N LEU A 38 -16.96 -15.25 -9.02
CA LEU A 38 -17.81 -15.08 -10.21
C LEU A 38 -18.60 -16.35 -10.53
N ALA A 39 -17.92 -17.49 -10.55
CA ALA A 39 -18.55 -18.76 -10.89
C ALA A 39 -19.65 -19.15 -9.89
N LEU A 40 -19.41 -18.98 -8.59
CA LEU A 40 -20.38 -19.31 -7.55
C LEU A 40 -21.54 -18.32 -7.50
N ARG A 41 -21.29 -17.04 -7.76
CA ARG A 41 -22.36 -16.04 -7.88
C ARG A 41 -23.31 -16.40 -9.03
N ASP A 42 -22.77 -16.77 -10.18
CA ASP A 42 -23.57 -17.17 -11.34
C ASP A 42 -24.25 -18.54 -11.13
N TRP A 43 -23.63 -19.43 -10.36
CA TRP A 43 -24.14 -20.78 -10.10
C TRP A 43 -25.21 -20.84 -8.98
N THR A 44 -25.08 -20.02 -7.95
CA THR A 44 -25.93 -20.05 -6.74
C THR A 44 -26.82 -18.82 -6.57
N GLY A 45 -26.46 -17.69 -7.18
CA GLY A 45 -27.09 -16.40 -6.94
C GLY A 45 -26.58 -15.68 -5.67
N GLU A 46 -25.68 -16.29 -4.89
CA GLU A 46 -25.14 -15.71 -3.66
C GLU A 46 -24.06 -14.66 -3.96
N GLU A 47 -24.06 -13.57 -3.18
CA GLU A 47 -23.10 -12.47 -3.30
C GLU A 47 -21.88 -12.65 -2.37
N VAL A 48 -21.83 -13.77 -1.66
CA VAL A 48 -20.84 -14.07 -0.64
C VAL A 48 -20.18 -15.41 -0.95
N LEU A 49 -18.86 -15.41 -0.89
CA LEU A 49 -18.04 -16.61 -0.98
C LEU A 49 -17.51 -16.96 0.42
N GLN A 50 -18.01 -18.07 0.99
CA GLN A 50 -17.53 -18.61 2.25
C GLN A 50 -16.83 -19.95 2.05
N ILE A 51 -15.51 -19.97 2.26
CA ILE A 51 -14.65 -21.12 1.99
C ILE A 51 -13.67 -21.37 3.14
N GLY A 52 -13.21 -22.61 3.25
CA GLY A 52 -11.96 -22.93 3.93
C GLY A 52 -10.82 -22.69 2.94
N LEU A 53 -9.82 -21.90 3.34
CA LEU A 53 -8.64 -21.63 2.54
C LEU A 53 -7.44 -22.34 3.16
N GLU A 54 -6.73 -23.12 2.34
CA GLU A 54 -5.44 -23.70 2.72
C GLU A 54 -4.28 -22.76 2.38
N GLY A 55 -3.39 -22.56 3.34
CA GLY A 55 -2.12 -21.87 3.18
C GLY A 55 -0.94 -22.80 3.49
N HIS A 56 0.26 -22.42 3.07
CA HIS A 56 1.46 -23.22 3.35
C HIS A 56 1.89 -23.18 4.83
N GLY A 57 1.39 -22.20 5.60
CA GLY A 57 1.59 -22.04 7.05
C GLY A 57 3.04 -21.82 7.49
N ARG A 58 3.83 -21.17 6.63
CA ARG A 58 5.24 -20.80 6.90
C ARG A 58 5.40 -19.27 7.08
N GLU A 59 4.39 -18.65 7.69
CA GLU A 59 4.24 -17.20 7.82
C GLU A 59 5.01 -16.58 9.00
N LEU A 60 5.63 -17.39 9.86
CA LEU A 60 6.39 -16.91 11.03
C LEU A 60 7.72 -16.27 10.58
N GLN A 61 7.64 -15.07 10.03
CA GLN A 61 8.78 -14.17 9.81
C GLN A 61 8.93 -13.28 11.04
N GLY A 62 9.58 -13.81 12.07
CA GLY A 62 9.78 -13.09 13.33
C GLY A 62 10.06 -14.06 14.47
N GLY A 63 11.26 -14.00 15.05
CA GLY A 63 11.73 -14.93 16.09
C GLY A 63 12.94 -15.77 15.72
N GLY A 64 13.57 -15.54 14.55
CA GLY A 64 14.84 -16.20 14.18
C GLY A 64 14.72 -17.64 13.69
N MET A 65 13.52 -18.14 13.39
CA MET A 65 13.30 -19.50 12.86
C MET A 65 13.20 -19.49 11.34
N ASP A 66 14.19 -20.06 10.66
CA ASP A 66 14.13 -20.33 9.21
C ASP A 66 13.47 -21.69 8.94
N LEU A 67 12.28 -21.66 8.34
CA LEU A 67 11.53 -22.86 7.96
C LEU A 67 11.67 -23.19 6.46
N SER A 68 12.48 -22.50 5.68
CA SER A 68 12.53 -22.65 4.21
C SER A 68 12.85 -24.08 3.75
N ARG A 69 13.63 -24.84 4.52
CA ARG A 69 14.10 -26.20 4.18
C ARG A 69 13.57 -27.30 5.09
N THR A 70 12.63 -26.98 5.98
CA THR A 70 12.09 -27.96 6.94
C THR A 70 10.97 -28.78 6.32
N VAL A 71 11.11 -30.10 6.34
CA VAL A 71 10.05 -31.04 5.93
C VAL A 71 9.11 -31.27 7.11
N GLY A 72 7.81 -31.17 6.87
CA GLY A 72 6.78 -31.35 7.88
C GLY A 72 5.42 -30.91 7.35
N TRP A 73 4.38 -31.14 8.14
CA TRP A 73 3.02 -30.71 7.80
C TRP A 73 2.75 -29.33 8.40
N PHE A 74 2.93 -28.29 7.58
CA PHE A 74 2.78 -26.89 7.99
C PHE A 74 1.46 -26.26 7.55
N THR A 75 0.63 -26.96 6.77
CA THR A 75 -0.60 -26.43 6.17
C THR A 75 -1.46 -25.71 7.20
N SER A 76 -1.75 -24.44 6.95
CA SER A 76 -2.72 -23.67 7.71
C SER A 76 -4.09 -23.77 7.05
N LEU A 77 -5.14 -23.79 7.87
CA LEU A 77 -6.53 -23.85 7.40
C LEU A 77 -7.34 -22.81 8.18
N TYR A 78 -8.04 -21.94 7.45
CA TYR A 78 -8.82 -20.86 8.05
C TYR A 78 -10.02 -20.49 7.18
N PRO A 79 -11.11 -19.98 7.78
CA PRO A 79 -12.26 -19.53 7.04
C PRO A 79 -11.96 -18.20 6.35
N VAL A 80 -12.43 -18.09 5.12
CA VAL A 80 -12.42 -16.86 4.35
C VAL A 80 -13.87 -16.56 3.94
N HIS A 81 -14.31 -15.35 4.27
CA HIS A 81 -15.62 -14.82 3.92
C HIS A 81 -15.40 -13.60 3.05
N LEU A 82 -15.68 -13.72 1.75
CA LEU A 82 -15.49 -12.67 0.77
C LEU A 82 -16.85 -12.18 0.29
N TRP A 83 -17.10 -10.88 0.45
CA TRP A 83 -18.19 -10.21 -0.23
C TRP A 83 -17.77 -9.89 -1.67
N LEU A 84 -18.55 -10.37 -2.65
CA LEU A 84 -18.23 -10.28 -4.07
C LEU A 84 -18.85 -9.04 -4.75
N GLY A 85 -19.81 -8.41 -4.08
CA GLY A 85 -20.56 -7.28 -4.60
C GLY A 85 -21.57 -7.65 -5.68
N LYS A 86 -22.74 -7.01 -5.59
CA LYS A 86 -23.78 -7.11 -6.62
C LYS A 86 -23.37 -6.33 -7.87
N ASP A 87 -23.38 -6.99 -9.03
CA ASP A 87 -23.07 -6.38 -10.33
C ASP A 87 -21.72 -5.64 -10.38
N ALA A 88 -20.79 -5.99 -9.49
CA ALA A 88 -19.45 -5.42 -9.46
C ALA A 88 -18.71 -5.78 -10.75
N GLY A 89 -18.23 -4.76 -11.46
CA GLY A 89 -17.34 -4.97 -12.61
C GLY A 89 -16.02 -5.64 -12.20
N ALA A 90 -15.32 -6.25 -13.16
CA ALA A 90 -14.10 -7.02 -12.90
C ALA A 90 -13.06 -6.28 -12.05
N ALA A 91 -12.85 -4.97 -12.31
CA ALA A 91 -11.94 -4.15 -11.51
C ALA A 91 -12.34 -4.08 -10.03
N ALA A 92 -13.62 -3.81 -9.73
CA ALA A 92 -14.10 -3.71 -8.36
C ALA A 92 -14.02 -5.05 -7.63
N LEU A 93 -14.36 -6.15 -8.31
CA LEU A 93 -14.24 -7.49 -7.74
C LEU A 93 -12.79 -7.86 -7.40
N ILE A 94 -11.85 -7.64 -8.32
CA ILE A 94 -10.43 -7.96 -8.09
C ILE A 94 -9.89 -7.17 -6.90
N LYS A 95 -10.14 -5.86 -6.87
CA LYS A 95 -9.72 -5.00 -5.75
C LYS A 95 -10.38 -5.44 -4.44
N GLY A 96 -11.68 -5.68 -4.44
CA GLY A 96 -12.43 -6.11 -3.27
C GLY A 96 -11.93 -7.43 -2.69
N VAL A 97 -11.64 -8.43 -3.54
CA VAL A 97 -11.08 -9.71 -3.11
C VAL A 97 -9.66 -9.54 -2.58
N LYS A 98 -8.79 -8.82 -3.30
CA LYS A 98 -7.42 -8.51 -2.85
C LYS A 98 -7.43 -7.88 -1.45
N GLU A 99 -8.18 -6.79 -1.26
CA GLU A 99 -8.20 -6.06 0.00
C GLU A 99 -8.80 -6.88 1.15
N GLN A 100 -9.85 -7.68 0.91
CA GLN A 100 -10.40 -8.58 1.92
C GLN A 100 -9.40 -9.66 2.34
N LEU A 101 -8.61 -10.19 1.40
CA LEU A 101 -7.56 -11.17 1.70
C LEU A 101 -6.39 -10.53 2.45
N ARG A 102 -5.97 -9.31 2.10
CA ARG A 102 -4.89 -8.58 2.80
C ARG A 102 -5.28 -8.19 4.23
N LYS A 103 -6.57 -8.01 4.53
CA LYS A 103 -7.06 -7.82 5.91
C LYS A 103 -6.88 -9.04 6.82
N VAL A 104 -6.61 -10.24 6.27
CA VAL A 104 -6.39 -11.45 7.06
C VAL A 104 -4.98 -11.43 7.67
N PRO A 105 -4.83 -11.32 9.00
CA PRO A 105 -3.52 -11.23 9.64
C PRO A 105 -2.75 -12.55 9.51
N GLY A 106 -1.46 -12.46 9.19
CA GLY A 106 -0.54 -13.61 9.14
C GLY A 106 -1.04 -14.76 8.27
N LYS A 107 -1.72 -14.45 7.15
CA LYS A 107 -2.42 -15.39 6.25
C LYS A 107 -3.21 -16.48 7.00
N GLY A 108 -3.91 -16.07 8.05
CA GLY A 108 -4.84 -16.93 8.79
C GLY A 108 -4.20 -17.94 9.74
N LEU A 109 -2.87 -17.93 9.92
CA LEU A 109 -2.16 -18.87 10.81
C LEU A 109 -2.74 -18.87 12.24
N GLY A 110 -3.12 -17.70 12.74
CA GLY A 110 -3.68 -17.53 14.08
C GLY A 110 -5.00 -18.28 14.31
N TYR A 111 -5.78 -18.57 13.26
CA TYR A 111 -7.07 -19.26 13.40
C TYR A 111 -6.92 -20.67 13.97
N GLY A 112 -6.00 -21.46 13.38
CA GLY A 112 -5.75 -22.82 13.85
C GLY A 112 -5.16 -22.85 15.27
N VAL A 113 -4.26 -21.90 15.59
CA VAL A 113 -3.69 -21.76 16.94
C VAL A 113 -4.79 -21.46 17.97
N LEU A 114 -5.63 -20.46 17.71
CA LEU A 114 -6.71 -20.09 18.62
C LEU A 114 -7.74 -21.22 18.81
N ARG A 115 -8.11 -21.89 17.72
CA ARG A 115 -9.10 -22.97 17.75
C ARG A 115 -8.59 -24.24 18.43
N TYR A 116 -7.40 -24.71 18.07
CA TYR A 116 -6.92 -26.03 18.48
C TYR A 116 -5.94 -26.00 19.66
N GLN A 117 -5.09 -24.97 19.78
CA GLN A 117 -4.10 -24.89 20.85
C GLN A 117 -4.62 -24.10 22.05
N CYS A 118 -5.22 -22.93 21.80
CA CYS A 118 -5.81 -22.12 22.88
C CYS A 118 -7.18 -22.61 23.31
N GLY A 119 -7.91 -23.32 22.44
CA GLY A 119 -9.25 -23.83 22.73
C GLY A 119 -10.28 -22.73 22.91
N ASP A 120 -10.22 -21.66 22.12
CA ASP A 120 -11.19 -20.56 22.20
C ASP A 120 -12.62 -21.07 21.92
N GLY A 121 -13.49 -21.00 22.93
CA GLY A 121 -14.86 -21.50 22.86
C GLY A 121 -15.69 -20.88 21.72
N ARG A 122 -15.36 -19.66 21.28
CA ARG A 122 -16.02 -18.98 20.15
C ARG A 122 -15.73 -19.66 18.82
N LEU A 123 -14.63 -20.40 18.73
CA LEU A 123 -14.18 -21.12 17.56
C LEU A 123 -14.44 -22.63 17.68
N SER A 124 -15.20 -23.09 18.67
CA SER A 124 -15.57 -24.51 18.82
C SER A 124 -16.73 -24.90 17.89
N GLY A 125 -16.88 -26.19 17.56
CA GLY A 125 -17.99 -26.71 16.74
C GLY A 125 -17.60 -27.15 15.34
N THR A 126 -18.56 -27.23 14.42
CA THR A 126 -18.31 -27.61 13.01
C THR A 126 -17.51 -26.56 12.28
N LEU A 127 -16.77 -26.96 11.25
CA LEU A 127 -16.06 -26.02 10.38
C LEU A 127 -17.10 -25.16 9.62
N PRO A 128 -16.90 -23.83 9.52
CA PRO A 128 -17.87 -22.93 8.93
C PRO A 128 -17.76 -22.86 7.40
N TRP A 129 -17.46 -23.97 6.71
CA TRP A 129 -17.38 -24.00 5.24
C TRP A 129 -17.78 -25.36 4.68
N ASP A 130 -18.44 -25.32 3.51
CA ASP A 130 -18.76 -26.49 2.70
C ASP A 130 -17.78 -26.67 1.53
N ILE A 131 -17.02 -25.62 1.19
CA ILE A 131 -16.05 -25.58 0.11
C ILE A 131 -14.65 -25.38 0.69
N LEU A 132 -13.72 -26.25 0.31
CA LEU A 132 -12.29 -26.14 0.65
C LEU A 132 -11.50 -25.78 -0.61
N PHE A 133 -10.68 -24.74 -0.54
CA PHE A 133 -9.86 -24.26 -1.65
C PHE A 133 -8.37 -24.37 -1.31
N ASN A 134 -7.59 -24.91 -2.24
CA ASN A 134 -6.14 -24.96 -2.14
C ASN A 134 -5.48 -24.65 -3.49
N TYR A 135 -4.39 -23.88 -3.46
CA TYR A 135 -3.48 -23.68 -4.58
C TYR A 135 -2.10 -24.24 -4.26
N LEU A 136 -1.71 -25.30 -4.97
CA LEU A 136 -0.49 -26.08 -4.73
C LEU A 136 0.78 -25.46 -5.32
N GLY A 137 0.66 -24.38 -6.10
CA GLY A 137 1.81 -23.78 -6.78
C GLY A 137 2.10 -24.38 -8.16
N GLN A 138 3.34 -24.17 -8.61
CA GLN A 138 3.87 -24.70 -9.87
C GLN A 138 4.70 -25.95 -9.60
N LEU A 139 4.20 -27.10 -10.01
CA LEU A 139 4.87 -28.40 -9.82
C LEU A 139 6.00 -28.63 -10.83
N ASP A 140 5.95 -27.93 -11.97
CA ASP A 140 6.96 -28.04 -13.04
C ASP A 140 8.38 -27.67 -12.55
N ASN A 141 8.49 -26.78 -11.57
CA ASN A 141 9.78 -26.39 -10.98
C ASN A 141 10.45 -27.50 -10.15
N ALA A 142 9.67 -28.45 -9.63
CA ALA A 142 10.17 -29.54 -8.80
C ALA A 142 10.64 -30.75 -9.64
N VAL A 143 10.18 -30.85 -10.89
CA VAL A 143 10.45 -32.00 -11.77
C VAL A 143 11.05 -31.49 -13.07
N SER A 144 12.26 -30.94 -13.01
CA SER A 144 13.00 -30.57 -14.22
C SER A 144 13.33 -31.83 -15.03
N GLY A 145 12.94 -31.84 -16.31
CA GLY A 145 12.95 -33.02 -17.18
C GLY A 145 14.33 -33.64 -17.52
N ASP A 146 15.43 -33.03 -17.08
CA ASP A 146 16.80 -33.53 -17.26
C ASP A 146 17.31 -34.40 -16.08
N GLY A 147 16.44 -34.69 -15.10
CA GLY A 147 16.78 -35.54 -13.95
C GLY A 147 16.79 -37.05 -14.27
N LEU A 148 17.54 -37.82 -13.47
CA LEU A 148 17.52 -39.30 -13.49
C LEU A 148 16.14 -39.91 -13.16
N LEU A 149 15.23 -39.12 -12.62
CA LEU A 149 13.87 -39.50 -12.21
C LEU A 149 12.86 -38.60 -12.93
N GLY A 150 11.77 -39.19 -13.39
CA GLY A 150 10.64 -38.49 -14.01
C GLY A 150 9.32 -38.80 -13.32
N VAL A 151 8.27 -38.03 -13.64
CA VAL A 151 6.91 -38.30 -13.16
C VAL A 151 6.38 -39.57 -13.84
N ALA A 152 5.98 -40.55 -13.04
CA ALA A 152 5.34 -41.77 -13.54
C ALA A 152 3.93 -41.44 -14.06
N SER A 153 3.53 -42.13 -15.13
CA SER A 153 2.19 -41.98 -15.74
C SER A 153 1.12 -42.80 -15.02
N GLU A 154 1.56 -43.76 -14.22
CA GLU A 154 0.74 -44.69 -13.47
C GLU A 154 0.03 -44.01 -12.30
N SER A 155 -1.18 -44.49 -11.99
CA SER A 155 -1.94 -44.00 -10.85
C SER A 155 -1.23 -44.33 -9.54
N VAL A 156 -1.20 -43.35 -8.62
CA VAL A 156 -0.73 -43.54 -7.24
C VAL A 156 -1.75 -44.27 -6.36
N GLY A 157 -2.95 -44.55 -6.89
CA GLY A 157 -4.05 -45.15 -6.14
C GLY A 157 -4.69 -44.19 -5.13
N ASP A 158 -5.58 -44.73 -4.30
CA ASP A 158 -6.29 -43.94 -3.29
C ASP A 158 -5.37 -43.62 -2.12
N SER A 159 -5.12 -42.33 -1.89
CA SER A 159 -4.31 -41.84 -0.75
C SER A 159 -5.10 -41.77 0.56
N VAL A 160 -6.41 -42.05 0.53
CA VAL A 160 -7.32 -41.92 1.67
C VAL A 160 -8.24 -43.14 1.72
N SER A 161 -8.57 -43.61 2.93
CA SER A 161 -9.52 -44.72 3.13
C SER A 161 -10.89 -44.43 2.49
N SER A 162 -11.51 -45.45 1.90
CA SER A 162 -12.88 -45.37 1.36
C SER A 162 -13.95 -45.08 2.43
N THR A 163 -13.62 -45.30 3.70
CA THR A 163 -14.48 -45.01 4.86
C THR A 163 -14.22 -43.64 5.50
N HIS A 164 -13.27 -42.86 4.97
CA HIS A 164 -12.97 -41.53 5.48
C HIS A 164 -14.18 -40.60 5.33
N ARG A 165 -14.47 -39.82 6.37
CA ARG A 165 -15.57 -38.87 6.38
C ARG A 165 -15.03 -37.47 6.14
N TYR A 166 -15.40 -36.90 5.00
CA TYR A 166 -15.11 -35.52 4.66
C TYR A 166 -16.15 -34.61 5.32
N SER A 167 -15.71 -33.48 5.88
CA SER A 167 -16.59 -32.44 6.43
C SER A 167 -17.16 -31.54 5.33
N GLU A 168 -16.30 -31.21 4.38
CA GLU A 168 -16.53 -30.38 3.22
C GLU A 168 -17.23 -31.18 2.12
N LYS A 169 -18.09 -30.49 1.36
CA LYS A 169 -18.89 -31.07 0.29
C LYS A 169 -18.23 -30.91 -1.07
N ILE A 170 -17.38 -29.89 -1.24
CA ILE A 170 -16.59 -29.60 -2.43
C ILE A 170 -15.15 -29.26 -2.01
N GLN A 171 -14.16 -29.85 -2.69
CA GLN A 171 -12.75 -29.51 -2.60
C GLN A 171 -12.27 -29.05 -3.97
N ILE A 172 -11.65 -27.88 -4.04
CA ILE A 172 -11.10 -27.31 -5.27
C ILE A 172 -9.58 -27.21 -5.09
N ASN A 173 -8.84 -27.98 -5.88
CA ASN A 173 -7.38 -27.96 -5.89
C ASN A 173 -6.88 -27.40 -7.21
N CYS A 174 -6.12 -26.31 -7.14
CA CYS A 174 -5.51 -25.67 -8.29
C CYS A 174 -4.00 -25.96 -8.29
N LYS A 175 -3.45 -26.39 -9.42
CA LYS A 175 -2.00 -26.61 -9.59
C LYS A 175 -1.55 -26.29 -11.00
N VAL A 176 -0.32 -25.85 -11.18
CA VAL A 176 0.25 -25.68 -12.53
C VAL A 176 1.15 -26.85 -12.85
N GLN A 177 0.83 -27.53 -13.94
CA GLN A 177 1.55 -28.70 -14.44
C GLN A 177 1.57 -28.67 -15.98
N GLY A 178 2.72 -28.94 -16.58
CA GLY A 178 2.90 -28.87 -18.04
C GLY A 178 2.57 -27.49 -18.62
N GLY A 179 2.82 -26.42 -17.87
CA GLY A 179 2.50 -25.05 -18.26
C GLY A 179 1.00 -24.72 -18.34
N ARG A 180 0.13 -25.57 -17.78
CA ARG A 180 -1.33 -25.35 -17.71
C ARG A 180 -1.81 -25.35 -16.28
N LEU A 181 -2.80 -24.51 -15.97
CA LEU A 181 -3.51 -24.56 -14.68
C LEU A 181 -4.52 -25.71 -14.73
N HIS A 182 -4.30 -26.72 -13.90
CA HIS A 182 -5.23 -27.79 -13.60
C HIS A 182 -6.10 -27.37 -12.42
N ILE A 183 -7.42 -27.55 -12.56
CA ILE A 183 -8.41 -27.32 -11.52
C ILE A 183 -9.14 -28.64 -11.29
N ASP A 184 -8.84 -29.29 -10.17
CA ASP A 184 -9.42 -30.57 -9.76
C ASP A 184 -10.53 -30.29 -8.73
N ILE A 185 -11.79 -30.54 -9.11
CA ILE A 185 -12.96 -30.35 -8.26
C ILE A 185 -13.44 -31.72 -7.78
N ARG A 186 -13.15 -32.04 -6.52
CA ARG A 186 -13.69 -33.22 -5.83
C ARG A 186 -14.97 -32.85 -5.10
N TYR A 187 -16.02 -33.66 -5.24
CA TYR A 187 -17.33 -33.35 -4.67
C TYR A 187 -18.04 -34.59 -4.13
N SER A 188 -19.01 -34.36 -3.25
CA SER A 188 -19.87 -35.42 -2.73
C SER A 188 -20.99 -35.76 -3.73
N GLY A 189 -20.94 -36.94 -4.34
CA GLY A 189 -22.02 -37.46 -5.21
C GLY A 189 -23.37 -37.66 -4.49
N LEU A 190 -23.39 -37.68 -3.15
CA LEU A 190 -24.62 -37.66 -2.36
C LEU A 190 -25.32 -36.29 -2.34
N HIS A 191 -24.60 -35.22 -2.63
CA HIS A 191 -25.07 -33.84 -2.53
C HIS A 191 -25.20 -33.18 -3.91
N TYR A 192 -24.33 -33.53 -4.85
CA TYR A 192 -24.27 -32.89 -6.16
C TYR A 192 -24.31 -33.89 -7.30
N ARG A 193 -24.99 -33.51 -8.38
CA ARG A 193 -24.93 -34.22 -9.66
C ARG A 193 -23.70 -33.77 -10.46
N ARG A 194 -23.13 -34.69 -11.23
CA ARG A 194 -21.94 -34.43 -12.06
C ARG A 194 -22.15 -33.27 -13.03
N GLU A 195 -23.32 -33.16 -13.65
CA GLU A 195 -23.66 -32.09 -14.61
C GLU A 195 -23.63 -30.70 -13.94
N SER A 196 -24.05 -30.62 -12.67
CA SER A 196 -24.02 -29.37 -11.91
C SER A 196 -22.59 -28.92 -11.61
N ILE A 197 -21.69 -29.86 -11.32
CA ILE A 197 -20.26 -29.56 -11.09
C ILE A 197 -19.53 -29.24 -12.40
N LEU A 198 -19.89 -29.89 -13.51
CA LEU A 198 -19.40 -29.51 -14.83
C LEU A 198 -19.80 -28.07 -15.19
N SER A 199 -21.05 -27.68 -14.90
CA SER A 199 -21.50 -26.29 -15.08
C SER A 199 -20.66 -25.31 -14.24
N LEU A 200 -20.45 -25.60 -12.95
CA LEU A 200 -19.59 -24.80 -12.07
C LEU A 200 -18.16 -24.67 -12.63
N SER A 201 -17.57 -25.78 -13.11
CA SER A 201 -16.22 -25.78 -13.67
C SER A 201 -16.11 -24.93 -14.95
N ALA A 202 -17.14 -24.95 -15.80
CA ALA A 202 -17.20 -24.13 -17.02
C ALA A 202 -17.36 -22.64 -16.69
N LEU A 203 -18.22 -22.31 -15.71
CA LEU A 203 -18.35 -20.95 -15.19
C LEU A 203 -17.03 -20.45 -14.59
N TYR A 204 -16.30 -21.31 -13.87
CA TYR A 204 -15.01 -20.95 -13.29
C TYR A 204 -13.95 -20.65 -14.35
N LEU A 205 -13.82 -21.49 -15.38
CA LEU A 205 -12.91 -21.19 -16.50
C LEU A 205 -13.29 -19.90 -17.23
N SER A 206 -14.60 -19.68 -17.47
CA SER A 206 -15.11 -18.46 -18.10
C SER A 206 -14.78 -17.20 -17.26
N GLY A 207 -15.01 -17.28 -15.94
CA GLY A 207 -14.69 -16.23 -15.00
C GLY A 207 -13.19 -15.89 -15.00
N LEU A 208 -12.32 -16.91 -14.93
CA LEU A 208 -10.87 -16.71 -15.00
C LEU A 208 -10.44 -16.03 -16.32
N ASN A 209 -10.93 -16.49 -17.46
CA ASN A 209 -10.62 -15.87 -18.77
C ASN A 209 -11.08 -14.41 -18.84
N THR A 210 -12.26 -14.10 -18.28
CA THR A 210 -12.78 -12.73 -18.20
C THR A 210 -11.86 -11.85 -17.37
N LEU A 211 -11.44 -12.32 -16.18
CA LEU A 211 -10.55 -11.57 -15.30
C LEU A 211 -9.14 -11.40 -15.90
N ILE A 212 -8.59 -12.44 -16.52
CA ILE A 212 -7.28 -12.36 -17.22
C ILE A 212 -7.35 -11.31 -18.33
N SER A 213 -8.37 -11.37 -19.20
CA SER A 213 -8.54 -10.41 -20.29
C SER A 213 -8.67 -8.98 -19.77
N HIS A 214 -9.46 -8.78 -18.71
CA HIS A 214 -9.60 -7.49 -18.03
C HIS A 214 -8.25 -6.97 -17.50
N CYS A 215 -7.50 -7.81 -16.78
CA CYS A 215 -6.19 -7.42 -16.24
C CYS A 215 -5.19 -7.05 -17.35
N LEU A 216 -5.18 -7.76 -18.48
CA LEU A 216 -4.30 -7.44 -19.61
C LEU A 216 -4.64 -6.07 -20.23
N ILE A 217 -5.93 -5.77 -20.40
CA ILE A 217 -6.39 -4.45 -20.88
C ILE A 217 -6.01 -3.35 -19.89
N GLN A 218 -6.25 -3.58 -18.59
CA GLN A 218 -5.87 -2.63 -17.54
C GLN A 218 -4.35 -2.42 -17.54
N GLY A 219 -3.55 -3.48 -17.63
CA GLY A 219 -2.08 -3.40 -17.64
C GLY A 219 -1.52 -2.53 -18.78
N GLN A 220 -2.22 -2.44 -19.91
CA GLN A 220 -1.86 -1.53 -21.01
C GLN A 220 -2.16 -0.05 -20.69
N GLN A 221 -3.13 0.21 -19.81
CA GLN A 221 -3.51 1.56 -19.36
C GLN A 221 -2.69 2.03 -18.14
N GLY A 222 -1.89 1.13 -17.56
CA GLY A 222 -1.12 1.37 -16.35
C GLY A 222 -1.67 0.61 -15.14
N THR A 223 -0.82 0.51 -14.12
CA THR A 223 -1.15 -0.22 -12.90
C THR A 223 -2.13 0.56 -12.04
N ALA A 224 -3.17 -0.14 -11.56
CA ALA A 224 -4.15 0.43 -10.65
C ALA A 224 -3.84 0.01 -9.21
N TYR A 225 -3.51 0.99 -8.38
CA TYR A 225 -3.20 0.80 -6.98
C TYR A 225 -4.46 0.57 -6.12
N THR A 226 -4.28 -0.18 -5.03
CA THR A 226 -5.28 -0.42 -3.99
C THR A 226 -4.73 -0.02 -2.61
N PRO A 227 -5.57 0.10 -1.56
CA PRO A 227 -5.11 0.55 -0.25
C PRO A 227 -3.93 -0.26 0.33
N SER A 228 -3.90 -1.58 0.13
CA SER A 228 -2.77 -2.43 0.54
C SER A 228 -1.43 -2.08 -0.13
N ASP A 229 -1.42 -1.48 -1.33
CA ASP A 229 -0.17 -1.04 -1.97
C ASP A 229 0.45 0.16 -1.25
N TYR A 230 -0.36 0.88 -0.47
CA TYR A 230 0.03 2.01 0.37
C TYR A 230 0.12 1.66 1.86
N GLY A 231 -0.13 0.40 2.24
CA GLY A 231 -0.19 -0.04 3.64
C GLY A 231 -1.40 0.50 4.41
N LEU A 232 -2.50 0.82 3.71
CA LEU A 232 -3.71 1.46 4.24
C LEU A 232 -4.95 0.55 4.19
N GLU A 233 -4.76 -0.77 4.05
CA GLU A 233 -5.84 -1.74 3.83
C GLU A 233 -6.82 -1.88 4.98
N LYS A 234 -6.45 -1.48 6.20
CA LYS A 234 -7.31 -1.60 7.39
C LYS A 234 -8.19 -0.37 7.59
N GLU A 235 -7.85 0.74 6.97
CA GLU A 235 -8.37 2.07 7.25
C GLU A 235 -9.18 2.65 6.10
N ILE A 236 -8.83 2.26 4.86
CA ILE A 236 -9.37 2.84 3.64
C ILE A 236 -9.95 1.73 2.74
N SER A 237 -11.15 1.95 2.21
CA SER A 237 -11.74 1.10 1.17
C SER A 237 -11.18 1.44 -0.21
N HIS A 238 -11.20 0.47 -1.14
CA HIS A 238 -10.70 0.74 -2.49
C HIS A 238 -11.58 1.76 -3.24
N GLU A 239 -12.86 1.88 -2.90
CA GLU A 239 -13.77 2.90 -3.45
C GLU A 239 -13.42 4.31 -2.97
N GLU A 240 -13.10 4.48 -1.68
CA GLU A 240 -12.63 5.76 -1.14
C GLU A 240 -11.31 6.16 -1.79
N LEU A 241 -10.36 5.23 -1.88
CA LEU A 241 -9.09 5.50 -2.55
C LEU A 241 -9.30 5.84 -4.03
N ASP A 242 -10.14 5.10 -4.76
CA ASP A 242 -10.42 5.40 -6.16
C ASP A 242 -11.06 6.78 -6.34
N ARG A 243 -11.92 7.22 -5.42
CA ARG A 243 -12.51 8.56 -5.44
C ARG A 243 -11.43 9.62 -5.25
N PHE A 244 -10.60 9.46 -4.22
CA PHE A 244 -9.49 10.36 -3.92
C PHE A 244 -8.51 10.45 -5.10
N LEU A 245 -8.13 9.33 -5.70
CA LEU A 245 -7.17 9.30 -6.82
C LEU A 245 -7.74 9.85 -8.13
N LYS A 246 -9.07 9.98 -8.27
CA LYS A 246 -9.73 10.52 -9.47
C LYS A 246 -9.88 12.03 -9.47
N GLU A 247 -9.77 12.68 -8.31
CA GLU A 247 -9.87 14.14 -8.23
C GLU A 247 -8.83 14.81 -9.15
N VAL A 248 -9.26 15.88 -9.80
CA VAL A 248 -8.44 16.65 -10.74
C VAL A 248 -8.05 17.95 -10.06
N SER A 249 -6.75 18.22 -9.99
CA SER A 249 -6.20 19.50 -9.55
C SER A 249 -5.30 20.05 -10.65
N ASN A 250 -5.45 21.33 -10.99
CA ASN A 250 -4.68 21.99 -12.07
C ASN A 250 -4.67 21.23 -13.41
N GLY A 251 -5.78 20.57 -13.75
CA GLY A 251 -5.94 19.83 -15.01
C GLY A 251 -5.30 18.43 -15.03
N VAL A 252 -4.65 18.00 -13.95
CA VAL A 252 -4.03 16.68 -13.80
C VAL A 252 -4.81 15.85 -12.78
N ARG A 253 -5.09 14.58 -13.07
CA ARG A 253 -5.70 13.69 -12.07
C ARG A 253 -4.66 13.36 -11.01
N ARG A 254 -5.07 13.33 -9.74
CA ARG A 254 -4.14 13.04 -8.63
C ARG A 254 -3.32 11.78 -8.87
N ARG A 255 -3.94 10.69 -9.35
CA ARG A 255 -3.24 9.44 -9.69
C ARG A 255 -2.07 9.57 -10.66
N ASP A 256 -2.07 10.58 -11.52
CA ASP A 256 -1.06 10.74 -12.57
C ASP A 256 0.12 11.63 -12.08
N ASN A 257 0.03 12.18 -10.86
CA ASN A 257 1.02 13.09 -10.28
C ASN A 257 1.37 12.77 -8.82
N ILE A 258 1.12 11.55 -8.34
CA ILE A 258 1.52 11.14 -6.98
C ILE A 258 2.59 10.05 -7.03
N SER A 259 3.54 10.14 -6.10
CA SER A 259 4.60 9.14 -5.90
C SER A 259 4.40 8.33 -4.63
N GLY A 260 3.56 8.79 -3.69
CA GLY A 260 3.32 8.09 -2.42
C GLY A 260 2.07 8.55 -1.68
N LEU A 261 1.51 7.63 -0.89
CA LEU A 261 0.38 7.88 0.00
C LEU A 261 0.58 7.03 1.26
N TYR A 262 0.57 7.64 2.45
CA TYR A 262 0.82 6.93 3.71
C TYR A 262 0.28 7.71 4.92
N ARG A 263 0.31 7.10 6.11
CA ARG A 263 -0.14 7.72 7.36
C ARG A 263 0.79 8.86 7.80
N LEU A 264 0.26 9.81 8.54
CA LEU A 264 1.09 10.81 9.23
C LEU A 264 1.77 10.20 10.46
N SER A 265 2.99 10.67 10.76
CA SER A 265 3.61 10.43 12.07
C SER A 265 2.75 11.03 13.20
N GLY A 266 2.90 10.51 14.43
CA GLY A 266 2.17 11.04 15.58
C GLY A 266 2.40 12.54 15.83
N LEU A 267 3.61 13.03 15.55
CA LEU A 267 3.94 14.46 15.67
C LEU A 267 3.23 15.31 14.61
N GLN A 268 3.23 14.86 13.34
CA GLN A 268 2.50 15.54 12.27
C GLN A 268 0.99 15.56 12.54
N GLN A 269 0.42 14.48 13.06
CA GLN A 269 -1.00 14.45 13.47
C GLN A 269 -1.31 15.49 14.56
N GLY A 270 -0.44 15.62 15.57
CA GLY A 270 -0.59 16.63 16.62
C GLY A 270 -0.54 18.06 16.07
N MET A 271 0.44 18.36 15.22
CA MET A 271 0.57 19.69 14.60
C MET A 271 -0.63 20.01 13.70
N LEU A 272 -1.08 19.04 12.89
CA LEU A 272 -2.26 19.18 12.05
C LEU A 272 -3.51 19.47 12.89
N PHE A 273 -3.74 18.67 13.94
CA PHE A 273 -4.88 18.87 14.85
C PHE A 273 -4.88 20.28 15.46
N HIS A 274 -3.75 20.75 15.98
CA HIS A 274 -3.67 22.09 16.57
C HIS A 274 -3.89 23.21 15.54
N SER A 275 -3.41 23.01 14.31
CA SER A 275 -3.56 23.98 13.22
C SER A 275 -5.02 24.09 12.77
N LEU A 276 -5.77 22.99 12.77
CA LEU A 276 -7.19 22.96 12.42
C LEU A 276 -8.11 23.43 13.56
N TYR A 277 -7.76 23.11 14.81
CA TYR A 277 -8.59 23.44 15.97
C TYR A 277 -8.55 24.94 16.32
N ASN A 278 -7.39 25.56 16.17
CA ASN A 278 -7.21 26.98 16.41
C ASN A 278 -7.08 27.70 15.06
N GLY A 279 -8.18 28.26 14.54
CA GLY A 279 -8.20 28.96 13.25
C GLY A 279 -7.25 30.16 13.09
N ASN A 280 -6.52 30.55 14.15
CA ASN A 280 -5.45 31.55 14.17
C ASN A 280 -4.06 30.93 14.49
N ALA A 281 -3.86 29.63 14.28
CA ALA A 281 -2.63 28.94 14.67
C ALA A 281 -1.45 29.24 13.73
N HIS A 282 -0.95 30.47 13.76
CA HIS A 282 0.38 30.82 13.27
C HIS A 282 1.51 30.13 14.08
N ALA A 283 1.16 29.34 15.09
CA ALA A 283 2.08 28.63 15.99
C ALA A 283 3.00 27.66 15.24
N TYR A 284 2.54 27.09 14.13
CA TYR A 284 3.33 26.17 13.28
C TYR A 284 3.68 26.78 11.92
N ILE A 285 3.49 28.09 11.75
CA ILE A 285 3.98 28.81 10.57
C ILE A 285 5.28 29.49 10.94
N GLU A 286 6.35 29.10 10.26
CA GLU A 286 7.70 29.57 10.47
C GLU A 286 8.12 30.49 9.32
N GLN A 287 8.93 31.50 9.64
CA GLN A 287 9.51 32.40 8.66
C GLN A 287 11.01 32.52 8.90
N LEU A 288 11.80 32.06 7.93
CA LEU A 288 13.23 32.35 7.87
C LEU A 288 13.44 33.59 7.02
N CYS A 289 14.05 34.59 7.63
CA CYS A 289 14.40 35.82 6.96
C CYS A 289 15.95 35.92 6.91
N CYS A 290 16.57 35.82 5.73
CA CYS A 290 17.93 36.37 5.46
C CYS A 290 18.01 37.49 4.38
N ASP A 291 18.99 38.40 4.52
CA ASP A 291 19.35 39.34 3.44
C ASP A 291 20.31 38.61 2.50
N LEU A 292 20.06 38.73 1.20
CA LEU A 292 20.87 38.13 0.15
C LEU A 292 21.49 39.22 -0.71
N ILE A 293 22.71 38.97 -1.20
CA ILE A 293 23.49 39.91 -2.00
C ILE A 293 23.82 39.21 -3.33
N ASP A 294 23.64 39.92 -4.44
CA ASP A 294 23.99 39.47 -5.79
C ASP A 294 23.39 38.10 -6.16
N VAL A 295 22.11 37.90 -5.82
CA VAL A 295 21.37 36.67 -6.14
C VAL A 295 21.08 36.60 -7.64
N ASP A 296 21.44 35.48 -8.23
CA ASP A 296 20.89 35.06 -9.52
C ASP A 296 19.55 34.35 -9.27
N GLU A 297 18.45 35.04 -9.61
CA GLU A 297 17.09 34.56 -9.37
C GLU A 297 16.81 33.22 -10.11
N MET A 298 17.42 32.99 -11.27
CA MET A 298 17.22 31.76 -12.04
C MET A 298 17.92 30.57 -11.39
N VAL A 299 19.17 30.77 -10.94
CA VAL A 299 19.92 29.76 -10.20
C VAL A 299 19.26 29.48 -8.85
N PHE A 300 18.76 30.52 -8.18
CA PHE A 300 18.03 30.40 -6.92
C PHE A 300 16.78 29.51 -7.06
N ALA A 301 15.97 29.78 -8.09
CA ALA A 301 14.79 28.96 -8.39
C ALA A 301 15.16 27.52 -8.77
N GLY A 302 16.20 27.33 -9.59
CA GLY A 302 16.70 26.02 -9.98
C GLY A 302 17.21 25.19 -8.79
N SER A 303 17.87 25.85 -7.83
CA SER A 303 18.39 25.22 -6.62
C SER A 303 17.24 24.70 -5.75
N TRP A 304 16.21 25.51 -5.50
CA TRP A 304 15.03 25.05 -4.78
C TRP A 304 14.30 23.93 -5.52
N LYS A 305 14.19 24.00 -6.85
CA LYS A 305 13.60 22.90 -7.62
C LYS A 305 14.32 21.58 -7.35
N ALA A 306 15.65 21.57 -7.35
CA ALA A 306 16.43 20.37 -7.06
C ALA A 306 16.18 19.83 -5.65
N ILE A 307 16.10 20.72 -4.64
CA ILE A 307 15.76 20.34 -3.26
C ILE A 307 14.36 19.74 -3.17
N LEU A 308 13.36 20.34 -3.82
CA LEU A 308 12.00 19.79 -3.83
C LEU A 308 11.92 18.44 -4.53
N ASP A 309 12.64 18.27 -5.65
CA ASP A 309 12.68 17.00 -6.38
C ASP A 309 13.34 15.88 -5.56
N ARG A 310 14.27 16.22 -4.67
CA ARG A 310 14.98 15.26 -3.82
C ARG A 310 14.21 14.86 -2.56
N HIS A 311 13.54 15.80 -1.90
CA HIS A 311 12.89 15.54 -0.61
C HIS A 311 11.37 15.42 -0.76
N SER A 312 10.88 14.18 -0.73
CA SER A 312 9.46 13.84 -0.83
C SER A 312 8.55 14.63 0.13
N ILE A 313 9.02 14.89 1.36
CA ILE A 313 8.26 15.63 2.36
C ILE A 313 7.90 17.05 1.89
N LEU A 314 8.78 17.72 1.13
CA LEU A 314 8.54 19.08 0.63
C LEU A 314 7.47 19.12 -0.48
N ARG A 315 7.20 17.98 -1.12
CA ARG A 315 6.16 17.80 -2.15
C ARG A 315 4.86 17.23 -1.60
N SER A 316 4.71 17.20 -0.27
CA SER A 316 3.60 16.53 0.38
C SER A 316 2.41 17.46 0.66
N GLY A 317 1.21 16.95 0.41
CA GLY A 317 -0.05 17.49 0.93
C GLY A 317 -0.61 16.57 2.02
N PHE A 318 -1.44 17.12 2.91
CA PHE A 318 -2.01 16.43 4.06
C PHE A 318 -3.54 16.51 4.00
N TYR A 319 -4.19 15.35 3.93
CA TYR A 319 -5.63 15.21 3.81
C TYR A 319 -6.19 14.62 5.09
N TYR A 320 -7.15 15.28 5.73
CA TYR A 320 -7.65 14.93 7.06
C TYR A 320 -9.17 14.70 7.14
N ASP A 321 -9.90 15.01 6.08
CA ASP A 321 -11.36 14.93 5.99
C ASP A 321 -11.85 14.03 4.84
N VAL A 322 -10.93 13.32 4.18
CA VAL A 322 -11.23 12.44 3.05
C VAL A 322 -11.39 10.97 3.48
N PHE A 323 -10.64 10.54 4.51
CA PHE A 323 -10.63 9.18 5.03
C PHE A 323 -10.83 9.19 6.55
N ASN A 324 -11.01 8.00 7.14
CA ASN A 324 -11.11 7.85 8.60
C ASN A 324 -9.81 8.17 9.37
N ILE A 325 -8.71 8.36 8.65
CA ILE A 325 -7.41 8.76 9.18
C ILE A 325 -6.84 9.89 8.33
N PRO A 326 -6.02 10.78 8.90
CA PRO A 326 -5.26 11.72 8.09
C PRO A 326 -4.17 10.98 7.30
N VAL A 327 -3.97 11.37 6.05
CA VAL A 327 -2.97 10.80 5.15
C VAL A 327 -2.09 11.88 4.54
N GLN A 328 -0.84 11.52 4.29
CA GLN A 328 0.14 12.32 3.58
C GLN A 328 0.23 11.80 2.14
N CYS A 329 0.06 12.71 1.18
CA CYS A 329 0.07 12.44 -0.25
C CYS A 329 1.25 13.17 -0.88
N VAL A 330 2.23 12.42 -1.39
CA VAL A 330 3.43 12.96 -2.03
C VAL A 330 3.17 13.12 -3.52
N TYR A 331 3.46 14.31 -4.04
CA TYR A 331 3.34 14.61 -5.46
C TYR A 331 4.65 14.39 -6.22
N GLU A 332 4.55 13.89 -7.45
CA GLU A 332 5.70 13.68 -8.36
C GLU A 332 6.35 14.98 -8.78
N GLN A 333 5.60 16.06 -8.93
CA GLN A 333 6.12 17.39 -9.18
C GLN A 333 5.20 18.41 -8.53
N VAL A 334 5.79 19.44 -7.93
CA VAL A 334 5.09 20.60 -7.40
C VAL A 334 5.78 21.87 -7.86
N HIS A 335 5.03 22.96 -7.97
CA HIS A 335 5.58 24.27 -8.26
C HIS A 335 5.79 25.03 -6.95
N LEU A 336 7.03 25.40 -6.64
CA LEU A 336 7.31 26.27 -5.50
C LEU A 336 6.82 27.70 -5.79
N PRO A 337 5.92 28.26 -4.96
CA PRO A 337 5.57 29.67 -5.09
C PRO A 337 6.78 30.55 -4.71
N LEU A 338 7.52 30.98 -5.72
CA LEU A 338 8.65 31.90 -5.61
C LEU A 338 8.28 33.24 -6.25
N LEU A 339 8.10 34.27 -5.43
CA LEU A 339 7.62 35.58 -5.89
C LEU A 339 8.70 36.64 -5.68
N CYS A 340 9.03 37.39 -6.73
CA CYS A 340 9.95 38.52 -6.66
C CYS A 340 9.17 39.84 -6.73
N TYR A 341 9.38 40.71 -5.74
CA TYR A 341 8.73 42.01 -5.65
C TYR A 341 9.75 43.14 -5.62
N ASP A 342 9.45 44.24 -6.32
CA ASP A 342 10.29 45.44 -6.27
C ASP A 342 9.95 46.32 -5.07
N TYR A 343 10.84 46.35 -4.09
CA TYR A 343 10.73 47.11 -2.84
C TYR A 343 11.74 48.26 -2.76
N ARG A 344 12.41 48.62 -3.87
CA ARG A 344 13.48 49.64 -3.88
C ARG A 344 13.00 51.03 -3.51
N SER A 345 11.71 51.30 -3.67
CA SER A 345 11.05 52.57 -3.30
C SER A 345 10.29 52.52 -1.98
N GLN A 346 10.30 51.37 -1.30
CA GLN A 346 9.57 51.13 -0.06
C GLN A 346 10.48 51.29 1.15
N ASP A 347 9.91 51.63 2.31
CA ASP A 347 10.63 51.65 3.57
C ASP A 347 10.61 50.29 4.27
N MET A 348 11.34 50.17 5.38
CA MET A 348 11.37 48.94 6.17
C MET A 348 10.02 48.58 6.80
N SER A 349 9.11 49.54 6.97
CA SER A 349 7.78 49.26 7.52
C SER A 349 6.93 48.46 6.53
N ALA A 350 7.09 48.71 5.22
CA ALA A 350 6.45 47.90 4.18
C ALA A 350 6.97 46.46 4.15
N VAL A 351 8.27 46.25 4.38
CA VAL A 351 8.87 44.89 4.51
C VAL A 351 8.29 44.15 5.71
N SER A 352 8.19 44.82 6.86
CA SER A 352 7.59 44.22 8.07
C SER A 352 6.09 43.93 7.86
N ALA A 353 5.35 44.83 7.23
CA ALA A 353 3.94 44.63 6.91
C ALA A 353 3.74 43.44 5.96
N TYR A 354 4.59 43.31 4.93
CA TYR A 354 4.58 42.16 4.04
C TYR A 354 4.87 40.85 4.78
N THR A 355 5.91 40.84 5.63
CA THR A 355 6.30 39.65 6.41
C THR A 355 5.14 39.15 7.27
N LEU A 356 4.45 40.06 7.97
CA LEU A 356 3.27 39.73 8.78
C LEU A 356 2.10 39.24 7.93
N SER A 357 1.77 39.97 6.86
CA SER A 357 0.67 39.61 5.96
C SER A 357 0.90 38.25 5.28
N ASP A 358 2.14 37.96 4.90
CA ASP A 358 2.51 36.67 4.34
C ASP A 358 2.30 35.56 5.38
N ARG A 359 2.73 35.73 6.63
CA ARG A 359 2.50 34.75 7.70
C ARG A 359 1.00 34.50 7.95
N GLU A 360 0.19 35.55 7.86
CA GLU A 360 -1.25 35.49 8.08
C GLU A 360 -2.01 34.72 7.00
N GLN A 361 -1.47 34.63 5.78
CA GLN A 361 -2.09 33.90 4.68
C GLN A 361 -2.29 32.40 4.96
N GLY A 362 -1.47 31.81 5.85
CA GLY A 362 -1.59 30.39 6.19
C GLY A 362 -1.19 29.44 5.05
N PHE A 363 -1.64 28.20 5.15
CA PHE A 363 -1.49 27.16 4.13
C PHE A 363 -2.77 26.33 4.04
N ASP A 364 -3.14 25.95 2.83
CA ASP A 364 -4.07 24.86 2.60
C ASP A 364 -3.28 23.54 2.61
N PHE A 365 -3.58 22.67 3.58
CA PHE A 365 -2.89 21.40 3.73
C PHE A 365 -3.05 20.48 2.51
N GLY A 366 -4.16 20.59 1.78
CA GLY A 366 -4.41 19.81 0.57
C GLY A 366 -3.60 20.28 -0.65
N SER A 367 -2.91 21.42 -0.54
CA SER A 367 -2.22 22.10 -1.64
C SER A 367 -0.71 22.16 -1.39
N ALA A 368 0.01 21.15 -1.89
CA ALA A 368 1.47 21.11 -1.83
C ALA A 368 2.11 22.13 -2.82
N PRO A 369 3.27 22.72 -2.49
CA PRO A 369 4.02 22.54 -1.24
C PRO A 369 3.51 23.47 -0.12
N LEU A 370 3.63 23.03 1.15
CA LEU A 370 3.31 23.87 2.32
C LEU A 370 4.46 24.83 2.68
N MET A 371 5.05 25.44 1.65
CA MET A 371 6.07 26.47 1.76
C MET A 371 6.03 27.41 0.56
N ARG A 372 6.52 28.63 0.76
CA ARG A 372 6.65 29.68 -0.27
C ARG A 372 7.83 30.57 0.03
N ILE A 373 8.35 31.23 -1.00
CA ILE A 373 9.49 32.12 -0.86
C ILE A 373 9.17 33.45 -1.55
N SER A 374 9.48 34.53 -0.85
CA SER A 374 9.35 35.89 -1.37
C SER A 374 10.71 36.58 -1.35
N LEU A 375 11.10 37.12 -2.50
CA LEU A 375 12.30 37.93 -2.68
C LEU A 375 11.89 39.38 -2.83
N LEU A 376 12.10 40.20 -1.80
CA LEU A 376 11.83 41.64 -1.87
C LEU A 376 13.12 42.35 -2.28
N ARG A 377 13.17 42.86 -3.50
CA ARG A 377 14.34 43.57 -4.02
C ARG A 377 14.46 44.94 -3.35
N LEU A 378 15.52 45.15 -2.55
CA LEU A 378 15.74 46.37 -1.78
C LEU A 378 16.59 47.40 -2.53
N ASP A 379 17.52 46.96 -3.38
CA ASP A 379 18.24 47.81 -4.34
C ASP A 379 18.73 47.01 -5.57
N THR A 380 19.80 47.45 -6.24
CA THR A 380 20.34 46.76 -7.41
C THR A 380 20.94 45.40 -7.07
N HIS A 381 21.50 45.23 -5.87
CA HIS A 381 22.27 44.06 -5.43
C HIS A 381 21.65 43.33 -4.24
N ARG A 382 20.82 43.99 -3.43
CA ARG A 382 20.29 43.42 -2.19
C ARG A 382 18.84 42.99 -2.31
N TYR A 383 18.58 41.80 -1.79
CA TYR A 383 17.26 41.21 -1.63
C TYR A 383 17.01 40.86 -0.17
N ARG A 384 15.77 41.04 0.25
CA ARG A 384 15.24 40.51 1.50
C ARG A 384 14.49 39.23 1.17
N MET A 385 15.05 38.08 1.55
CA MET A 385 14.35 36.80 1.43
C MET A 385 13.47 36.59 2.65
N ILE A 386 12.26 36.11 2.40
CA ILE A 386 11.32 35.57 3.39
C ILE A 386 10.93 34.18 2.89
N TRP A 387 11.39 33.15 3.57
CA TRP A 387 10.96 31.78 3.35
C TRP A 387 9.95 31.41 4.43
N THR A 388 8.71 31.20 4.01
CA THR A 388 7.60 30.84 4.89
C THR A 388 7.23 29.39 4.68
N SER A 389 7.14 28.63 5.77
CA SER A 389 6.85 27.19 5.73
C SER A 389 5.96 26.77 6.89
N HIS A 390 5.26 25.65 6.70
CA HIS A 390 4.59 24.98 7.81
C HIS A 390 5.56 24.00 8.48
N HIS A 391 5.64 24.02 9.81
CA HIS A 391 6.50 23.17 10.64
C HIS A 391 6.16 21.66 10.55
N ILE A 392 5.13 21.30 9.77
CA ILE A 392 4.74 19.90 9.51
C ILE A 392 5.69 19.21 8.53
N LEU A 393 6.46 20.01 7.77
CA LEU A 393 7.39 19.53 6.76
C LEU A 393 8.74 19.11 7.34
N PHE A 394 9.24 19.79 8.36
CA PHE A 394 10.58 19.54 8.91
C PHE A 394 10.73 20.17 10.29
N ASP A 395 11.68 19.65 11.06
CA ASP A 395 12.10 20.20 12.34
C ASP A 395 13.32 21.13 12.21
N GLY A 396 13.76 21.71 13.33
CA GLY A 396 14.89 22.64 13.36
C GLY A 396 16.24 22.01 12.99
N TRP A 397 16.41 20.69 13.13
CA TRP A 397 17.64 19.99 12.71
C TRP A 397 17.63 19.78 11.20
N SER A 398 16.51 19.27 10.68
CA SER A 398 16.30 19.03 9.26
C SER A 398 16.39 20.34 8.45
N MET A 399 15.93 21.46 9.02
CA MET A 399 16.05 22.79 8.40
C MET A 399 17.51 23.19 8.13
N GLN A 400 18.43 22.93 9.06
CA GLN A 400 19.86 23.28 8.87
C GLN A 400 20.48 22.47 7.73
N ILE A 401 20.16 21.18 7.67
CA ILE A 401 20.60 20.27 6.61
C ILE A 401 20.07 20.75 5.25
N LEU A 402 18.77 21.08 5.17
CA LEU A 402 18.15 21.60 3.94
C LEU A 402 18.81 22.91 3.47
N LEU A 403 19.15 23.82 4.38
CA LEU A 403 19.82 25.07 4.04
C LEU A 403 21.25 24.85 3.56
N GLU A 404 22.02 23.97 4.21
CA GLU A 404 23.36 23.60 3.78
C GLU A 404 23.34 22.98 2.36
N GLU A 405 22.37 22.09 2.12
CA GLU A 405 22.18 21.47 0.82
C GLU A 405 21.76 22.50 -0.25
N PHE A 406 20.86 23.42 0.09
CA PHE A 406 20.46 24.50 -0.80
C PHE A 406 21.65 25.37 -1.21
N LEU A 407 22.48 25.79 -0.26
CA LEU A 407 23.66 26.62 -0.54
C LEU A 407 24.68 25.87 -1.41
N THR A 408 24.93 24.60 -1.12
CA THR A 408 25.82 23.75 -1.93
C THR A 408 25.29 23.60 -3.36
N THR A 409 23.98 23.37 -3.51
CA THR A 409 23.31 23.26 -4.81
C THR A 409 23.42 24.57 -5.59
N TYR A 410 23.19 25.70 -4.93
CA TYR A 410 23.32 27.02 -5.54
C TYR A 410 24.75 27.32 -6.00
N GLU A 411 25.76 26.98 -5.19
CA GLU A 411 27.18 27.15 -5.56
C GLU A 411 27.53 26.32 -6.81
N ILE A 412 27.11 25.06 -6.87
CA ILE A 412 27.33 24.19 -8.03
C ILE A 412 26.68 24.79 -9.28
N LEU A 413 25.39 25.12 -9.20
CA LEU A 413 24.63 25.63 -10.35
C LEU A 413 25.13 27.01 -10.82
N SER A 414 25.49 27.91 -9.89
CA SER A 414 26.02 29.25 -10.23
C SER A 414 27.39 29.17 -10.90
N SER A 415 28.18 28.14 -10.61
CA SER A 415 29.45 27.86 -11.31
C SER A 415 29.26 27.18 -12.68
N GLY A 416 28.02 26.88 -13.09
CA GLY A 416 27.70 26.15 -14.31
C GLY A 416 27.95 24.64 -14.20
N GLY A 417 28.10 24.11 -12.98
CA GLY A 417 28.24 22.68 -12.72
C GLY A 417 26.91 21.93 -12.84
N GLU A 418 26.99 20.62 -13.05
CA GLU A 418 25.84 19.72 -13.08
C GLU A 418 25.66 19.04 -11.72
N LEU A 419 24.41 18.93 -11.25
CA LEU A 419 24.08 18.20 -10.03
C LEU A 419 24.19 16.69 -10.30
N SER A 420 24.84 15.97 -9.39
CA SER A 420 24.83 14.51 -9.44
C SER A 420 23.42 13.97 -9.21
N ALA A 421 23.01 12.95 -9.95
CA ALA A 421 21.78 12.21 -9.63
C ALA A 421 21.90 11.64 -8.22
N GLN A 422 21.00 12.06 -7.32
CA GLN A 422 20.91 11.55 -5.96
C GLN A 422 19.60 10.77 -5.81
N GLU A 423 19.61 9.74 -4.97
CA GLU A 423 18.39 9.03 -4.61
C GLU A 423 17.44 9.97 -3.86
N GLU A 424 16.14 9.81 -4.12
CA GLU A 424 15.11 10.55 -3.42
C GLU A 424 15.13 10.19 -1.92
N ASP A 425 15.06 11.22 -1.07
CA ASP A 425 14.81 11.07 0.36
C ASP A 425 13.31 10.84 0.59
N ARG A 426 12.96 9.59 0.86
CA ARG A 426 11.59 9.10 1.02
C ARG A 426 11.20 9.13 2.49
N TYR A 427 10.45 10.16 2.88
CA TYR A 427 9.89 10.29 4.23
C TYR A 427 8.96 9.11 4.60
N GLU A 428 8.41 8.43 3.59
CA GLU A 428 7.68 7.18 3.74
C GLU A 428 8.48 6.11 4.49
N ASP A 429 9.80 6.02 4.27
CA ASP A 429 10.64 5.00 4.90
C ASP A 429 10.71 5.21 6.42
N TYR A 430 10.70 6.46 6.88
CA TYR A 430 10.57 6.79 8.30
C TYR A 430 9.20 6.39 8.85
N ILE A 431 8.11 6.63 8.12
CA ILE A 431 6.76 6.20 8.54
C ILE A 431 6.68 4.68 8.64
N ARG A 432 7.16 3.95 7.65
CA ARG A 432 7.21 2.48 7.66
C ARG A 432 8.09 1.94 8.78
N PHE A 433 9.21 2.60 9.07
CA PHE A 433 10.05 2.26 10.21
C PHE A 433 9.29 2.39 11.54
N LEU A 434 8.52 3.47 11.73
CA LEU A 434 7.68 3.67 12.91
C LEU A 434 6.58 2.61 13.04
N GLU A 435 5.90 2.28 11.93
CA GLU A 435 4.84 1.26 11.91
C GLU A 435 5.35 -0.16 12.20
N GLY A 436 6.60 -0.44 11.85
CA GLY A 436 7.27 -1.70 12.16
C GLY A 436 7.71 -1.85 13.62
N GLN A 437 7.62 -0.81 14.46
CA GLN A 437 8.04 -0.89 15.85
C GLN A 437 6.98 -1.58 16.73
N ASP A 438 7.44 -2.41 17.67
CA ASP A 438 6.57 -2.96 18.69
C ASP A 438 6.19 -1.86 19.70
N VAL A 439 4.95 -1.39 19.58
CA VAL A 439 4.38 -0.36 20.44
C VAL A 439 4.44 -0.75 21.93
N SER A 440 4.33 -2.05 22.25
CA SER A 440 4.41 -2.54 23.63
C SER A 440 5.83 -2.44 24.17
N LEU A 441 6.83 -2.79 23.36
CA LEU A 441 8.24 -2.62 23.72
C LEU A 441 8.61 -1.13 23.86
N ALA A 442 8.17 -0.29 22.92
CA ALA A 442 8.37 1.15 23.00
C ALA A 442 7.71 1.73 24.26
N ALA A 443 6.46 1.36 24.55
CA ALA A 443 5.77 1.79 25.76
C ALA A 443 6.45 1.30 27.04
N ALA A 444 6.95 0.06 27.08
CA ALA A 444 7.71 -0.48 28.20
C ALA A 444 9.03 0.29 28.40
N TYR A 445 9.75 0.57 27.31
CA TYR A 445 10.95 1.40 27.32
C TYR A 445 10.66 2.79 27.92
N TRP A 446 9.68 3.52 27.36
CA TRP A 446 9.33 4.85 27.86
C TRP A 446 8.85 4.84 29.31
N LYS A 447 8.06 3.85 29.73
CA LYS A 447 7.70 3.68 31.14
C LYS A 447 8.92 3.52 32.03
N SER A 448 9.92 2.74 31.61
CA SER A 448 11.17 2.57 32.37
C SER A 448 12.04 3.84 32.36
N TYR A 449 12.06 4.56 31.24
CA TYR A 449 12.86 5.77 31.04
C TYR A 449 12.27 6.99 31.78
N HIS A 450 10.95 7.13 31.86
CA HIS A 450 10.29 8.19 32.62
C HIS A 450 10.49 8.07 34.14
N VAL A 451 10.81 6.87 34.65
CA VAL A 451 11.26 6.72 36.05
C VAL A 451 12.62 7.41 36.24
N LEU A 452 13.52 7.36 35.26
CA LEU A 452 14.83 8.04 35.30
C LEU A 452 14.73 9.56 35.16
N LEU A 453 13.84 10.09 34.31
CA LEU A 453 13.65 11.55 34.17
C LEU A 453 12.99 12.19 35.40
N CYS A 454 12.09 11.48 36.10
CA CYS A 454 11.56 11.93 37.37
C CYS A 454 12.63 12.04 38.48
N PHE A 455 13.74 11.31 38.39
CA PHE A 455 14.86 11.43 39.33
C PHE A 455 15.71 12.68 39.07
N PHE A 456 15.78 13.18 37.83
CA PHE A 456 16.53 14.40 37.50
C PHE A 456 15.81 15.70 37.92
N PHE A 457 14.47 15.71 37.98
CA PHE A 457 13.70 16.89 38.40
C PHE A 457 13.27 16.91 39.87
N LYS A 458 13.56 15.87 40.65
CA LYS A 458 13.33 15.84 42.12
C LYS A 458 14.57 16.19 42.95
N GLY A 459 15.67 16.59 42.31
CA GLY A 459 16.94 16.91 42.95
C GLY A 459 17.51 18.29 42.62
N ALA A 460 16.65 19.30 42.40
CA ALA A 460 17.04 20.70 42.28
C ALA A 460 16.24 21.57 43.26
#